data_AF-A0A9P3LI98-F1
#
_entry.id   AF-A0A9P3LI98-F1
#
_cell.length_a   1.000
_cell.length_b   1.000
_cell.length_c   1.000
_cell.angle_alpha   90.00
_cell.angle_beta   90.00
_cell.angle_gamma   90.00
#
_symmetry.space_group_name_H-M   'P 1'
#
loop_
_entity.id
_entity.type
_entity.pdbx_description
1 polymer ?
#
loop_
_entity_poly.entity_id
_entity_poly.type
_entity_poly.pdbx_seq_one_letter_code
_entity_poly.pdbx_strand_id
1 'polypeptide(L)'
;MGLFDKPDHLLPNIRDCVGHLDFVEANIPSQIPWSHHVVRLHRQRPQLTFSVDISWALEPETSLEPGRTTLLPFAALPKTLPGSTLRIGRLSVSSLRLASVKVLLGCVAQLGTMELSVEGVTFVDGAVPAVVRRRTRGHSRLQIVHVTRCFEDGNMASQYALASGLFASQGRMHLHEDMLELVEKSLVVMSPAQPPLSVDVRLSTFDSTEKFHSYIYSIRADDLPIAQLRVLLPARTPTRQNIEYLELLFEPHLASPSQLSTQWDALASAIIVLHPLAPTPLRLTCQRRAQATSLLTSLLASPALARLCAASKLAMHVRDDQRPLWLDVPGSAILSAPQSLTLNGVGVPLSAAQRAEWLMHATDDEKEAYARTLLPAERQAACPPGGEKLVGTGKGAGKGKGRTIALPRE
;
A
#
# COMPACT_ATOMS: atom_id res chain seq x y z
N MET A 1 -36.05 56.49 0.51
CA MET A 1 -35.23 56.15 -0.68
C MET A 1 -33.79 56.09 -0.22
N GLY A 2 -33.07 54.98 -0.15
CA GLY A 2 -33.28 53.63 -0.63
C GLY A 2 -31.87 53.07 -0.80
N LEU A 3 -31.36 52.36 0.22
CA LEU A 3 -30.14 51.52 0.18
C LEU A 3 -30.02 50.70 1.49
N PHE A 4 -31.15 50.26 2.03
CA PHE A 4 -31.22 49.15 2.98
C PHE A 4 -32.13 48.11 2.32
N ASP A 5 -31.55 47.35 1.40
CA ASP A 5 -32.11 46.10 0.89
C ASP A 5 -31.04 45.46 -0.01
N LYS A 6 -30.07 44.81 0.62
CA LYS A 6 -29.42 43.65 0.03
C LYS A 6 -29.51 42.53 1.06
N PRO A 7 -30.06 41.36 0.69
CA PRO A 7 -30.10 40.22 1.58
C PRO A 7 -28.66 39.73 1.84
N ASP A 8 -28.34 39.46 3.11
CA ASP A 8 -27.08 38.89 3.62
C ASP A 8 -26.87 37.43 3.12
N HIS A 9 -26.89 37.21 1.81
CA HIS A 9 -26.84 35.88 1.19
C HIS A 9 -25.68 35.69 0.21
N LEU A 10 -24.63 36.52 0.25
CA LEU A 10 -23.47 36.38 -0.64
C LEU A 10 -22.12 36.61 0.06
N LEU A 11 -21.97 36.12 1.30
CA LEU A 11 -20.64 35.86 1.84
C LEU A 11 -20.57 34.36 2.14
N PRO A 12 -19.56 33.63 1.62
CA PRO A 12 -19.37 32.24 2.02
C PRO A 12 -19.26 32.17 3.54
N ASN A 13 -19.79 31.11 4.12
CA ASN A 13 -19.65 30.88 5.55
C ASN A 13 -18.16 30.97 5.88
N ILE A 14 -17.73 31.60 6.99
CA ILE A 14 -16.29 31.70 7.33
C ILE A 14 -15.62 30.32 7.35
N ARG A 15 -16.40 29.26 7.60
CA ARG A 15 -16.04 27.84 7.43
C ARG A 15 -15.45 27.52 6.04
N ASP A 16 -15.96 28.14 4.99
CA ASP A 16 -15.54 27.95 3.59
C ASP A 16 -14.41 28.93 3.20
N CYS A 17 -14.19 29.98 4.02
CA CYS A 17 -13.17 31.01 3.77
C CYS A 17 -11.84 30.72 4.47
N VAL A 18 -11.83 29.94 5.55
CA VAL A 18 -10.62 29.64 6.33
C VAL A 18 -10.50 28.14 6.54
N GLY A 19 -9.89 27.46 5.56
CA GLY A 19 -9.65 26.02 5.60
C GLY A 19 -8.42 25.59 6.40
N HIS A 20 -7.45 26.49 6.60
CA HIS A 20 -6.18 26.21 7.27
C HIS A 20 -5.72 27.48 8.01
N LEU A 21 -5.34 27.37 9.28
CA LEU A 21 -4.67 28.44 10.04
C LEU A 21 -3.37 27.87 10.58
N ASP A 22 -2.25 28.29 10.01
CA ASP A 22 -0.92 27.89 10.46
C ASP A 22 -0.46 28.82 11.57
N PHE A 23 -0.26 28.26 12.77
CA PHE A 23 0.29 28.98 13.91
C PHE A 23 1.71 28.50 14.15
N VAL A 24 2.69 29.35 13.84
CA VAL A 24 4.11 29.10 14.12
C VAL A 24 4.47 29.84 15.41
N GLU A 25 4.79 29.10 16.47
CA GLU A 25 5.24 29.71 17.73
C GLU A 25 6.76 29.94 17.67
N ALA A 26 7.17 31.20 17.56
CA ALA A 26 8.55 31.58 17.80
C ALA A 26 8.84 31.48 19.31
N ASN A 27 10.06 31.07 19.68
CA ASN A 27 10.55 30.99 21.06
C ASN A 27 10.66 32.38 21.75
N ILE A 28 9.55 33.10 21.89
CA ILE A 28 9.49 34.41 22.55
C ILE A 28 8.72 34.26 23.87
N PRO A 29 9.37 34.46 25.03
CA PRO A 29 8.85 34.03 26.33
C PRO A 29 7.78 34.95 26.97
N SER A 30 7.12 35.84 26.24
CA SER A 30 6.32 36.93 26.86
C SER A 30 4.87 37.09 26.40
N GLN A 31 4.31 36.20 25.58
CA GLN A 31 2.88 36.24 25.21
C GLN A 31 2.13 35.01 25.71
N ILE A 32 0.86 35.19 26.05
CA ILE A 32 -0.06 34.09 26.34
C ILE A 32 0.02 33.12 25.15
N PRO A 33 0.30 31.82 25.37
CA PRO A 33 0.45 30.88 24.27
C PRO A 33 -0.78 30.93 23.37
N TRP A 34 -0.59 31.08 22.05
CA TRP A 34 -1.67 31.18 21.06
C TRP A 34 -2.70 30.05 21.21
N SER A 35 -2.25 28.89 21.72
CA SER A 35 -3.11 27.76 22.06
C SER A 35 -4.27 28.16 22.98
N HIS A 36 -4.07 29.05 23.97
CA HIS A 36 -5.12 29.61 24.82
C HIS A 36 -6.14 30.47 24.04
N HIS A 37 -5.70 31.18 23.00
CA HIS A 37 -6.60 31.95 22.13
C HIS A 37 -7.47 31.03 21.27
N VAL A 38 -6.89 29.93 20.77
CA VAL A 38 -7.64 28.89 20.04
C VAL A 38 -8.64 28.18 20.96
N VAL A 39 -8.29 27.92 22.24
CA VAL A 39 -9.25 27.37 23.22
C VAL A 39 -10.46 28.31 23.37
N ARG A 40 -10.18 29.62 23.51
CA ARG A 40 -11.22 30.63 23.70
C ARG A 40 -12.14 30.73 22.48
N LEU A 41 -11.56 30.72 21.28
CA LEU A 41 -12.29 30.69 20.01
C LEU A 41 -13.16 29.44 19.88
N HIS A 42 -12.64 28.25 20.19
CA HIS A 42 -13.41 27.02 20.13
C HIS A 42 -14.55 26.98 21.15
N ARG A 43 -14.34 27.49 22.37
CA ARG A 43 -15.42 27.64 23.37
C ARG A 43 -16.52 28.60 22.90
N GLN A 44 -16.16 29.68 22.21
CA GLN A 44 -17.12 30.65 21.68
C GLN A 44 -17.82 30.15 20.41
N ARG A 45 -17.19 29.26 19.65
CA ARG A 45 -17.67 28.74 18.36
C ARG A 45 -17.42 27.22 18.28
N PRO A 46 -18.20 26.39 18.99
CA PRO A 46 -17.98 24.94 19.05
C PRO A 46 -18.15 24.23 17.69
N GLN A 47 -18.86 24.85 16.74
CA GLN A 47 -18.95 24.38 15.36
C GLN A 47 -17.66 24.54 14.54
N LEU A 48 -16.66 25.30 15.01
CA LEU A 48 -15.35 25.38 14.37
C LEU A 48 -14.48 24.21 14.81
N THR A 49 -14.06 23.40 13.84
CA THR A 49 -13.04 22.36 14.06
C THR A 49 -11.68 22.99 13.81
N PHE A 50 -10.80 22.92 14.81
CA PHE A 50 -9.43 23.40 14.69
C PHE A 50 -8.52 22.18 14.57
N SER A 51 -7.71 22.15 13.52
CA SER A 51 -6.56 21.27 13.42
C SER A 51 -5.33 22.05 13.88
N VAL A 52 -4.53 21.46 14.75
CA VAL A 52 -3.23 21.99 15.11
C VAL A 52 -2.16 21.10 14.49
N ASP A 53 -1.28 21.72 13.70
CA ASP A 53 -0.15 21.06 13.07
C ASP A 53 1.13 21.49 13.78
N ILE A 54 1.82 20.52 14.37
CA ILE A 54 3.08 20.75 15.10
C ILE A 54 4.20 20.11 14.31
N SER A 55 5.15 20.92 13.83
CA SER A 55 6.38 20.44 13.21
C SER A 55 7.55 20.72 14.12
N TRP A 56 8.33 19.69 14.41
CA TRP A 56 9.57 19.81 15.17
C TRP A 56 10.72 19.26 14.34
N ALA A 57 11.63 20.14 13.94
CA ALA A 57 12.84 19.81 13.20
C ALA A 57 14.03 20.46 13.89
N LEU A 58 15.15 19.74 14.00
CA LEU A 58 16.45 20.37 14.21
C LEU A 58 17.06 20.67 12.83
N GLU A 59 17.59 21.88 12.66
CA GLU A 59 18.47 22.15 11.51
C GLU A 59 19.66 21.19 11.60
N PRO A 60 20.11 20.62 10.46
CA PRO A 60 21.29 19.77 10.42
C PRO A 60 22.54 20.62 10.71
N GLU A 61 22.79 20.93 11.98
CA GLU A 61 24.09 21.46 12.39
C GLU A 61 25.16 20.41 12.06
N THR A 62 26.21 20.85 11.37
CA THR A 62 27.30 20.04 10.82
C THR A 62 28.13 19.27 11.84
N SER A 63 27.84 19.38 13.14
CA SER A 63 28.41 18.49 14.16
C SER A 63 27.45 18.30 15.33
N LEU A 64 26.49 17.38 15.18
CA LEU A 64 25.92 16.70 16.35
C LEU A 64 27.06 15.97 17.05
N GLU A 65 27.60 16.55 18.13
CA GLU A 65 28.64 15.88 18.91
C GLU A 65 28.20 14.46 19.27
N PRO A 66 29.07 13.44 19.05
CA PRO A 66 28.73 12.05 19.33
C PRO A 66 28.42 11.91 20.83
N GLY A 67 27.14 11.80 21.17
CA GLY A 67 26.66 11.62 22.56
C GLY A 67 25.56 12.59 23.01
N ARG A 68 25.28 13.67 22.27
CA ARG A 68 24.16 14.56 22.61
C ARG A 68 22.83 13.98 22.13
N THR A 69 21.97 13.60 23.08
CA THR A 69 20.56 13.28 22.81
C THR A 69 19.73 14.55 22.78
N THR A 70 18.87 14.69 21.78
CA THR A 70 17.84 15.73 21.77
C THR A 70 16.82 15.44 22.87
N LEU A 71 16.63 16.41 23.77
CA LEU A 71 15.49 16.38 24.67
C LEU A 71 14.23 16.72 23.88
N LEU A 72 13.30 15.77 23.90
CA LEU A 72 11.96 15.98 23.37
C LEU A 72 11.29 17.13 24.14
N PRO A 73 10.85 18.21 23.47
CA PRO A 73 10.29 19.42 24.08
C PRO A 73 8.89 19.20 24.67
N PHE A 74 8.36 18.00 24.54
CA PHE A 74 6.98 17.70 24.84
C PHE A 74 6.67 17.77 26.35
N ALA A 75 7.69 17.96 27.20
CA ALA A 75 7.52 18.41 28.57
C ALA A 75 6.99 19.86 28.68
N ALA A 76 7.29 20.70 27.68
CA ALA A 76 6.77 22.07 27.56
C ALA A 76 5.41 22.13 26.83
N LEU A 77 5.06 21.10 26.06
CA LEU A 77 3.72 20.99 25.50
C LEU A 77 2.73 20.58 26.59
N PRO A 78 1.59 21.27 26.72
CA PRO A 78 0.61 20.93 27.74
C PRO A 78 0.10 19.50 27.48
N LYS A 79 0.32 18.60 28.45
CA LYS A 79 -0.12 17.18 28.45
C LYS A 79 -1.59 17.01 28.04
N THR A 80 -2.37 18.03 28.37
CA THR A 80 -3.70 18.33 27.85
C THR A 80 -3.70 19.84 27.66
N LEU A 81 -3.98 20.36 26.46
CA LEU A 81 -4.27 21.78 26.31
C LEU A 81 -5.32 22.17 27.37
N PRO A 82 -5.02 23.09 28.30
CA PRO A 82 -5.84 23.27 29.51
C PRO A 82 -7.29 23.60 29.12
N GLY A 83 -8.18 22.65 29.41
CA GLY A 83 -9.62 22.77 29.21
C GLY A 83 -10.09 22.92 27.77
N SER A 84 -9.37 22.37 26.78
CA SER A 84 -9.76 22.43 25.37
C SER A 84 -9.99 21.04 24.77
N THR A 85 -11.05 20.95 23.98
CA THR A 85 -11.36 19.87 23.03
C THR A 85 -10.50 19.95 21.77
N LEU A 86 -9.47 20.80 21.74
CA LEU A 86 -8.61 20.98 20.56
C LEU A 86 -7.77 19.75 20.33
N ARG A 87 -7.73 19.33 19.08
CA ARG A 87 -7.05 18.12 18.65
C ARG A 87 -5.82 18.52 17.87
N ILE A 88 -4.73 17.80 18.10
CA ILE A 88 -3.59 17.88 17.21
C ILE A 88 -4.00 17.08 15.96
N GLY A 89 -4.10 17.76 14.82
CA GLY A 89 -4.40 17.08 13.57
C GLY A 89 -3.18 16.32 13.13
N ARG A 90 -2.08 17.05 12.92
CA ARG A 90 -0.83 16.47 12.47
C ARG A 90 0.32 16.77 13.44
N LEU A 91 1.12 15.76 13.74
CA LEU A 91 2.40 15.91 14.42
C LEU A 91 3.51 15.42 13.49
N SER A 92 4.46 16.29 13.17
CA SER A 92 5.65 15.94 12.40
C SER A 92 6.88 16.09 13.27
N VAL A 93 7.69 15.04 13.37
CA VAL A 93 8.94 15.02 14.11
C VAL A 93 10.04 14.63 13.15
N SER A 94 11.03 15.50 12.96
CA SER A 94 12.11 15.26 12.01
C SER A 94 13.51 15.57 12.53
N SER A 95 14.50 14.84 12.00
CA SER A 95 15.93 15.08 12.22
C SER A 95 16.37 15.08 13.69
N LEU A 96 15.77 14.21 14.52
CA LEU A 96 16.07 14.14 15.96
C LEU A 96 16.96 12.96 16.31
N ARG A 97 17.79 13.10 17.34
CA ARG A 97 18.54 11.99 17.93
C ARG A 97 18.04 11.71 19.34
N LEU A 98 17.28 10.64 19.51
CA LEU A 98 16.66 10.29 20.78
C LEU A 98 17.45 9.21 21.52
N ALA A 99 17.32 9.16 22.85
CA ALA A 99 17.94 8.11 23.64
C ALA A 99 17.41 6.72 23.24
N SER A 100 16.09 6.57 23.12
CA SER A 100 15.45 5.31 22.75
C SER A 100 14.09 5.50 22.09
N VAL A 101 13.61 4.45 21.40
CA VAL A 101 12.25 4.38 20.84
C VAL A 101 11.20 4.57 21.95
N LYS A 102 11.45 4.07 23.16
CA LYS A 102 10.53 4.21 24.31
C LYS A 102 10.25 5.66 24.66
N VAL A 103 11.23 6.55 24.51
CA VAL A 103 11.06 7.99 24.74
C VAL A 103 10.06 8.58 23.75
N LEU A 104 10.19 8.24 22.46
CA LEU A 104 9.26 8.68 21.42
C LEU A 104 7.85 8.11 21.64
N LEU A 105 7.72 6.81 21.92
CA LEU A 105 6.43 6.17 22.19
C LEU A 105 5.74 6.77 23.43
N GLY A 106 6.49 6.97 24.51
CA GLY A 106 5.99 7.54 25.76
C GLY A 106 5.52 8.99 25.60
N CYS A 107 6.20 9.73 24.73
CA CYS A 107 5.85 11.08 24.33
C CYS A 107 4.56 11.10 23.49
N VAL A 108 4.58 10.42 22.35
CA VAL A 108 3.44 10.36 21.43
C VAL A 108 2.19 9.89 22.14
N ALA A 109 2.26 8.84 22.98
CA ALA A 109 1.11 8.31 23.70
C ALA A 109 0.37 9.34 24.60
N GLN A 110 1.01 10.45 24.95
CA GLN A 110 0.39 11.53 25.72
C GLN A 110 -0.32 12.56 24.82
N LEU A 111 0.04 12.60 23.54
CA LEU A 111 -0.47 13.53 22.54
C LEU A 111 -1.59 12.84 21.75
N GLY A 112 -2.80 13.35 21.81
CA GLY A 112 -3.90 12.89 20.96
C GLY A 112 -3.74 13.47 19.55
N THR A 113 -3.15 12.71 18.63
CA THR A 113 -2.94 13.11 17.22
C THR A 113 -3.84 12.33 16.26
N MET A 114 -4.10 12.86 15.06
CA MET A 114 -4.75 12.13 13.97
C MET A 114 -3.73 11.58 12.96
N GLU A 115 -2.71 12.37 12.66
CA GLU A 115 -1.62 12.02 11.77
C GLU A 115 -0.29 12.23 12.48
N LEU A 116 0.63 11.28 12.29
CA LEU A 116 1.98 11.34 12.83
C LEU A 116 2.99 11.07 11.72
N SER A 117 3.92 11.98 11.52
CA SER A 117 5.08 11.78 10.65
C SER A 117 6.35 11.78 11.49
N VAL A 118 7.20 10.77 11.29
CA VAL A 118 8.50 10.62 11.94
C VAL A 118 9.55 10.43 10.85
N GLU A 119 10.46 11.38 10.70
CA GLU A 119 11.40 11.41 9.58
C GLU A 119 12.84 11.66 10.05
N GLY A 120 13.79 10.78 9.71
CA GLY A 120 15.19 11.01 10.07
C GLY A 120 15.43 11.02 11.59
N VAL A 121 14.53 10.41 12.38
CA VAL A 121 14.67 10.32 13.83
C VAL A 121 15.49 9.08 14.17
N THR A 122 16.70 9.28 14.71
CA THR A 122 17.63 8.22 15.09
C THR A 122 17.58 7.92 16.59
N PHE A 123 17.99 6.71 16.99
CA PHE A 123 17.94 6.24 18.37
C PHE A 123 19.30 5.74 18.83
N VAL A 124 19.80 6.23 19.97
CA VAL A 124 21.10 5.81 20.53
C VAL A 124 21.10 4.32 20.90
N ASP A 125 20.04 3.84 21.55
CA ASP A 125 19.93 2.42 21.93
C ASP A 125 19.69 1.50 20.72
N GLY A 126 19.23 2.04 19.59
CA GLY A 126 18.88 1.31 18.35
C GLY A 126 17.73 0.29 18.46
N ALA A 127 17.45 -0.22 19.66
CA ALA A 127 16.50 -1.30 19.90
C ALA A 127 15.03 -0.82 19.79
N VAL A 128 14.27 -1.51 18.94
CA VAL A 128 12.82 -1.33 18.86
C VAL A 128 12.16 -2.30 19.88
N PRO A 129 11.47 -1.79 20.92
CA PRO A 129 10.82 -2.65 21.88
C PRO A 129 9.64 -3.39 21.23
N ALA A 130 9.29 -4.56 21.79
CA ALA A 130 8.06 -5.27 21.44
C ALA A 130 6.83 -4.36 21.58
N VAL A 131 5.81 -4.61 20.77
CA VAL A 131 4.63 -3.75 20.66
C VAL A 131 3.76 -3.88 21.90
N VAL A 132 3.92 -2.95 22.84
CA VAL A 132 3.08 -2.88 24.05
C VAL A 132 1.77 -2.17 23.75
N ARG A 133 0.67 -2.95 23.70
CA ARG A 133 -0.68 -2.41 23.48
C ARG A 133 -1.19 -1.69 24.74
N ARG A 134 -1.65 -0.45 24.57
CA ARG A 134 -2.33 0.32 25.62
C ARG A 134 -3.84 0.30 25.40
N ARG A 135 -4.62 0.54 26.46
CA ARG A 135 -6.07 0.77 26.33
C ARG A 135 -6.31 2.03 25.50
N THR A 136 -7.30 1.97 24.61
CA THR A 136 -7.72 3.12 23.80
C THR A 136 -8.07 4.28 24.71
N ARG A 137 -7.46 5.44 24.43
CA ARG A 137 -7.77 6.69 25.13
C ARG A 137 -8.82 7.44 24.33
N GLY A 138 -9.85 7.98 25.00
CA GLY A 138 -10.98 8.65 24.33
C GLY A 138 -10.61 9.88 23.48
N HIS A 139 -9.40 10.41 23.66
CA HIS A 139 -8.87 11.58 22.95
C HIS A 139 -7.98 11.23 21.74
N SER A 140 -7.49 9.99 21.62
CA SER A 140 -6.64 9.62 20.49
C SER A 140 -7.49 9.28 19.27
N ARG A 141 -7.21 9.87 18.11
CA ARG A 141 -7.85 9.56 16.83
C ARG A 141 -6.81 9.23 15.76
N LEU A 142 -5.69 8.66 16.18
CA LEU A 142 -4.60 8.34 15.27
C LEU A 142 -5.09 7.44 14.14
N GLN A 143 -4.98 7.94 12.92
CA GLN A 143 -5.39 7.31 11.66
C GLN A 143 -4.19 7.04 10.78
N ILE A 144 -3.13 7.85 10.83
CA ILE A 144 -1.99 7.72 9.93
C ILE A 144 -0.69 7.84 10.72
N VAL A 145 0.24 6.92 10.49
CA VAL A 145 1.63 7.00 10.92
C VAL A 145 2.53 6.80 9.70
N HIS A 146 3.40 7.78 9.45
CA HIS A 146 4.41 7.77 8.41
C HIS A 146 5.79 7.74 9.07
N VAL A 147 6.62 6.75 8.76
CA VAL A 147 7.96 6.56 9.31
C VAL A 147 8.97 6.45 8.18
N THR A 148 9.97 7.31 8.20
CA THR A 148 10.98 7.39 7.14
C THR A 148 12.36 7.61 7.71
N ARG A 149 13.36 6.85 7.23
CA ARG A 149 14.79 7.05 7.54
C ARG A 149 15.11 7.11 9.04
N CYS A 150 14.42 6.33 9.87
CA CYS A 150 14.60 6.37 11.33
C CYS A 150 15.71 5.44 11.87
N PHE A 151 16.27 4.57 11.02
CA PHE A 151 17.31 3.62 11.37
C PHE A 151 18.41 3.67 10.31
N GLU A 152 19.67 3.61 10.73
CA GLU A 152 20.86 3.84 9.88
C GLU A 152 20.91 2.87 8.69
N ASP A 153 20.52 1.61 8.89
CA ASP A 153 20.52 0.59 7.83
C ASP A 153 19.28 0.65 6.92
N GLY A 154 18.36 1.60 7.14
CA GLY A 154 17.06 1.61 6.47
C GLY A 154 16.24 0.35 6.75
N ASN A 155 16.48 -0.33 7.88
CA ASN A 155 15.86 -1.60 8.22
C ASN A 155 14.33 -1.47 8.28
N MET A 156 13.67 -2.06 7.27
CA MET A 156 12.21 -2.02 7.12
C MET A 156 11.47 -2.64 8.30
N ALA A 157 11.97 -3.75 8.84
CA ALA A 157 11.39 -4.39 10.02
C ALA A 157 11.33 -3.42 11.21
N SER A 158 12.42 -2.68 11.43
CA SER A 158 12.51 -1.69 12.51
C SER A 158 11.57 -0.50 12.28
N GLN A 159 11.44 -0.03 11.03
CA GLN A 159 10.48 1.03 10.68
C GLN A 159 9.02 0.57 10.88
N TYR A 160 8.69 -0.67 10.51
CA TYR A 160 7.37 -1.27 10.74
C TYR A 160 7.05 -1.44 12.22
N ALA A 161 8.01 -1.97 12.99
CA ALA A 161 7.85 -2.14 14.42
C ALA A 161 7.68 -0.78 15.13
N LEU A 162 8.40 0.25 14.69
CA LEU A 162 8.22 1.62 15.19
C LEU A 162 6.83 2.17 14.86
N ALA A 163 6.39 2.09 13.60
CA ALA A 163 5.07 2.58 13.19
C ALA A 163 3.93 1.86 13.93
N SER A 164 4.04 0.54 14.06
CA SER A 164 3.09 -0.31 14.80
C SER A 164 3.08 0.01 16.29
N GLY A 165 4.27 0.23 16.87
CA GLY A 165 4.44 0.68 18.25
C GLY A 165 3.78 2.03 18.51
N LEU A 166 3.91 2.98 17.57
CA LEU A 166 3.27 4.30 17.68
C LEU A 166 1.75 4.19 17.68
N PHE A 167 1.15 3.37 16.79
CA PHE A 167 -0.28 3.06 16.83
C PHE A 167 -0.71 2.36 18.13
N ALA A 168 0.07 1.38 18.60
CA ALA A 168 -0.23 0.64 19.81
C ALA A 168 -0.15 1.51 21.07
N SER A 169 0.79 2.46 21.09
CA SER A 169 0.96 3.43 22.19
C SER A 169 -0.27 4.34 22.36
N GLN A 170 -1.01 4.58 21.27
CA GLN A 170 -2.26 5.32 21.22
C GLN A 170 -3.50 4.46 21.55
N GLY A 171 -3.31 3.15 21.75
CA GLY A 171 -4.39 2.18 21.92
C GLY A 171 -5.25 2.00 20.68
N ARG A 172 -4.66 2.19 19.49
CA ARG A 172 -5.30 2.06 18.17
C ARG A 172 -4.79 0.86 17.37
N MET A 173 -3.93 0.02 17.94
CA MET A 173 -3.45 -1.21 17.31
C MET A 173 -4.17 -2.44 17.88
N HIS A 174 -4.93 -3.12 17.03
CA HIS A 174 -5.66 -4.33 17.40
C HIS A 174 -4.99 -5.61 16.91
N LEU A 175 -3.98 -5.55 16.04
CA LEU A 175 -3.28 -6.72 15.50
C LEU A 175 -2.38 -7.40 16.56
N HIS A 176 -2.37 -8.74 16.60
CA HIS A 176 -1.44 -9.58 17.38
C HIS A 176 0.02 -9.51 16.88
N GLU A 177 0.98 -10.04 17.63
CA GLU A 177 2.40 -10.00 17.23
C GLU A 177 2.67 -10.87 16.00
N ASP A 178 2.17 -12.11 15.98
CA ASP A 178 2.26 -13.02 14.82
C ASP A 178 1.68 -12.38 13.53
N MET A 179 0.64 -11.56 13.70
CA MET A 179 0.01 -10.83 12.61
C MET A 179 0.87 -9.69 12.06
N LEU A 180 1.54 -8.97 12.96
CA LEU A 180 2.48 -7.93 12.56
C LEU A 180 3.69 -8.55 11.85
N GLU A 181 4.16 -9.71 12.33
CA GLU A 181 5.23 -10.48 11.68
C GLU A 181 4.81 -10.96 10.27
N LEU A 182 3.55 -11.40 10.10
CA LEU A 182 3.01 -11.79 8.79
C LEU A 182 2.96 -10.62 7.82
N VAL A 183 2.46 -9.47 8.30
CA VAL A 183 2.41 -8.23 7.55
C VAL A 183 3.81 -7.81 7.10
N GLU A 184 4.77 -7.80 8.03
CA GLU A 184 6.16 -7.46 7.78
C GLU A 184 6.79 -8.37 6.73
N LYS A 185 6.74 -9.70 6.93
CA LYS A 185 7.31 -10.67 5.98
C LYS A 185 6.67 -10.55 4.60
N SER A 186 5.35 -10.37 4.54
CA SER A 186 4.63 -10.21 3.27
C SER A 186 5.08 -8.95 2.52
N LEU A 187 5.22 -7.83 3.23
CA LEU A 187 5.64 -6.56 2.64
C LEU A 187 7.10 -6.58 2.20
N VAL A 188 7.99 -7.19 2.99
CA VAL A 188 9.39 -7.39 2.62
C VAL A 188 9.50 -8.23 1.36
N VAL A 189 8.73 -9.33 1.26
CA VAL A 189 8.70 -10.17 0.06
C VAL A 189 8.23 -9.37 -1.16
N MET A 190 7.24 -8.50 -1.01
CA MET A 190 6.67 -7.69 -2.11
C MET A 190 7.52 -6.47 -2.50
N SER A 191 8.52 -6.09 -1.71
CA SER A 191 9.34 -4.90 -1.94
C SER A 191 10.76 -5.28 -2.36
N PRO A 192 11.04 -5.44 -3.67
CA PRO A 192 12.39 -5.75 -4.15
C PRO A 192 13.35 -4.55 -4.10
N ALA A 193 12.86 -3.36 -3.74
CA ALA A 193 13.64 -2.13 -3.76
C ALA A 193 14.69 -2.08 -2.63
N GLN A 194 15.85 -1.50 -2.95
CA GLN A 194 16.88 -1.19 -1.97
C GLN A 194 16.56 0.16 -1.28
N PRO A 195 16.96 0.34 0.00
CA PRO A 195 16.73 1.57 0.76
C PRO A 195 17.31 2.82 0.06
N PRO A 196 16.80 4.04 0.37
CA PRO A 196 15.88 4.34 1.47
C PRO A 196 14.41 4.10 1.12
N LEU A 197 13.71 3.40 2.01
CA LEU A 197 12.28 3.12 1.91
C LEU A 197 11.54 3.78 3.07
N SER A 198 10.34 4.29 2.82
CA SER A 198 9.43 4.76 3.86
C SER A 198 8.33 3.74 4.14
N VAL A 199 7.82 3.77 5.37
CA VAL A 199 6.74 2.91 5.84
C VAL A 199 5.56 3.78 6.26
N ASP A 200 4.42 3.52 5.64
CA ASP A 200 3.13 4.06 6.05
C ASP A 200 2.30 2.98 6.72
N VAL A 201 1.72 3.30 7.85
CA VAL A 201 0.64 2.53 8.45
C VAL A 201 -0.59 3.43 8.56
N ARG A 202 -1.72 2.99 8.02
CA ARG A 202 -2.98 3.75 8.01
C ARG A 202 -4.09 2.90 8.60
N LEU A 203 -4.75 3.41 9.62
CA LEU A 203 -6.00 2.89 10.14
C LEU A 203 -7.15 3.58 9.42
N SER A 204 -7.86 2.83 8.59
CA SER A 204 -9.17 3.21 8.07
C SER A 204 -10.24 2.55 8.92
N THR A 205 -11.02 3.37 9.62
CA THR A 205 -12.29 2.94 10.20
C THR A 205 -13.37 3.32 9.19
N PHE A 206 -13.98 2.33 8.53
CA PHE A 206 -15.08 2.60 7.61
C PHE A 206 -16.26 3.20 8.37
N ASP A 207 -16.51 4.49 8.13
CA ASP A 207 -17.58 5.25 8.76
C ASP A 207 -18.89 4.97 8.01
N SER A 208 -19.68 4.03 8.55
CA SER A 208 -21.14 3.99 8.42
C SER A 208 -21.76 2.82 9.17
N THR A 209 -21.02 1.73 9.43
CA THR A 209 -21.40 0.69 10.39
C THR A 209 -20.13 0.07 10.99
N GLU A 210 -19.92 0.17 12.31
CA GLU A 210 -18.73 -0.25 13.07
C GLU A 210 -18.40 -1.76 13.01
N LYS A 211 -18.30 -2.37 11.82
CA LYS A 211 -18.14 -3.83 11.69
C LYS A 211 -16.69 -4.26 11.59
N PHE A 212 -15.79 -3.42 11.08
CA PHE A 212 -14.41 -3.80 10.83
C PHE A 212 -13.38 -2.67 11.09
N HIS A 213 -12.19 -3.06 11.49
CA HIS A 213 -10.97 -2.24 11.48
C HIS A 213 -10.13 -2.62 10.26
N SER A 214 -9.72 -1.64 9.45
CA SER A 214 -8.84 -1.85 8.30
C SER A 214 -7.50 -1.17 8.55
N TYR A 215 -6.42 -1.96 8.58
CA TYR A 215 -5.05 -1.44 8.61
C TYR A 215 -4.42 -1.58 7.24
N ILE A 216 -3.98 -0.49 6.64
CA ILE A 216 -3.25 -0.48 5.37
C ILE A 216 -1.79 -0.18 5.69
N TYR A 217 -0.93 -1.11 5.32
CA TYR A 217 0.52 -0.99 5.41
C TYR A 217 1.06 -0.76 4.01
N SER A 218 1.87 0.28 3.83
CA SER A 218 2.48 0.60 2.54
C SER A 218 3.97 0.82 2.69
N ILE A 219 4.75 0.23 1.78
CA ILE A 219 6.14 0.61 1.55
C ILE A 219 6.14 1.65 0.44
N ARG A 220 6.89 2.74 0.61
CA ARG A 220 7.09 3.73 -0.46
C ARG A 220 8.57 3.92 -0.76
N ALA A 221 8.83 4.23 -2.03
CA ALA A 221 10.10 4.77 -2.52
C ALA A 221 9.79 6.11 -3.20
N ASP A 222 10.48 7.18 -2.83
CA ASP A 222 10.26 8.53 -3.36
C ASP A 222 8.78 8.96 -3.34
N ASP A 223 8.12 8.75 -2.21
CA ASP A 223 6.69 9.00 -1.98
C ASP A 223 5.71 8.22 -2.85
N LEU A 224 6.17 7.28 -3.68
CA LEU A 224 5.32 6.37 -4.43
C LEU A 224 5.23 5.03 -3.72
N PRO A 225 4.03 4.51 -3.42
CA PRO A 225 3.93 3.18 -2.85
C PRO A 225 4.50 2.17 -3.84
N ILE A 226 5.30 1.23 -3.34
CA ILE A 226 5.89 0.11 -4.09
C ILE A 226 5.31 -1.24 -3.66
N ALA A 227 4.76 -1.33 -2.45
CA ALA A 227 4.01 -2.49 -1.96
C ALA A 227 2.93 -2.02 -0.99
N GLN A 228 1.75 -2.65 -1.04
CA GLN A 228 0.65 -2.34 -0.14
C GLN A 228 -0.08 -3.61 0.31
N LEU A 229 -0.31 -3.72 1.61
CA LEU A 229 -1.05 -4.81 2.24
C LEU A 229 -2.11 -4.21 3.17
N ARG A 230 -3.36 -4.62 2.99
CA ARG A 230 -4.46 -4.31 3.88
C ARG A 230 -4.80 -5.53 4.73
N VAL A 231 -4.98 -5.30 6.04
CA VAL A 231 -5.46 -6.29 7.00
C VAL A 231 -6.82 -5.86 7.51
N LEU A 232 -7.84 -6.68 7.28
CA LEU A 232 -9.19 -6.44 7.78
C LEU A 232 -9.49 -7.30 9.01
N LEU A 233 -9.95 -6.66 10.08
CA LEU A 233 -10.31 -7.28 11.35
C LEU A 233 -11.77 -6.96 11.71
N PRO A 234 -12.54 -7.89 12.29
CA PRO A 234 -13.84 -7.56 12.87
C PRO A 234 -13.69 -6.64 14.09
N ALA A 235 -14.56 -5.64 14.21
CA ALA A 235 -14.49 -4.62 15.26
C ALA A 235 -14.94 -5.11 16.65
N ARG A 236 -15.68 -6.23 16.74
CA ARG A 236 -16.35 -6.68 17.98
C ARG A 236 -16.03 -8.13 18.39
N THR A 237 -14.77 -8.54 18.38
CA THR A 237 -14.37 -9.85 18.94
C THR A 237 -13.22 -9.71 19.95
N PRO A 238 -13.51 -9.84 21.26
CA PRO A 238 -12.52 -9.65 22.32
C PRO A 238 -11.57 -10.83 22.55
N THR A 239 -11.79 -12.00 21.93
CA THR A 239 -11.11 -13.24 22.36
C THR A 239 -10.60 -14.16 21.26
N ARG A 240 -10.97 -13.96 19.98
CA ARG A 240 -10.32 -14.60 18.83
C ARG A 240 -10.28 -13.61 17.68
N GLN A 241 -9.11 -13.04 17.42
CA GLN A 241 -8.88 -12.12 16.31
C GLN A 241 -8.74 -12.93 15.02
N ASN A 242 -9.88 -13.41 14.50
CA ASN A 242 -9.89 -13.97 13.16
C ASN A 242 -9.72 -12.82 12.18
N ILE A 243 -8.67 -12.88 11.37
CA ILE A 243 -8.52 -12.02 10.21
C ILE A 243 -9.70 -12.31 9.28
N GLU A 244 -10.41 -11.27 8.85
CA GLU A 244 -11.46 -11.45 7.86
C GLU A 244 -10.82 -11.79 6.51
N TYR A 245 -9.82 -11.00 6.11
CA TYR A 245 -8.91 -11.30 5.00
C TYR A 245 -7.64 -10.43 5.05
N LEU A 246 -6.60 -10.92 4.38
CA LEU A 246 -5.44 -10.13 3.95
C LEU A 246 -5.65 -9.72 2.50
N GLU A 247 -5.42 -8.46 2.16
CA GLU A 247 -5.62 -7.93 0.82
C GLU A 247 -4.34 -7.27 0.29
N LEU A 248 -3.76 -7.85 -0.77
CA LEU A 248 -2.65 -7.26 -1.51
C LEU A 248 -3.22 -6.27 -2.53
N LEU A 249 -2.84 -5.00 -2.39
CA LEU A 249 -3.35 -3.92 -3.24
C LEU A 249 -2.33 -3.65 -4.36
N PHE A 250 -2.75 -3.85 -5.60
CA PHE A 250 -1.99 -3.53 -6.81
C PHE A 250 -2.59 -2.28 -7.46
N GLU A 251 -2.07 -1.14 -7.04
CA GLU A 251 -2.44 0.16 -7.60
C GLU A 251 -1.78 0.38 -8.97
N PRO A 252 -2.33 1.26 -9.82
CA PRO A 252 -1.91 1.37 -11.21
C PRO A 252 -0.51 1.97 -11.41
N HIS A 253 0.02 2.58 -10.36
CA HIS A 253 1.36 3.19 -10.29
C HIS A 253 2.36 2.31 -9.52
N LEU A 254 1.91 1.19 -8.93
CA LEU A 254 2.80 0.19 -8.35
C LEU A 254 3.56 -0.52 -9.48
N ALA A 255 4.85 -0.81 -9.24
CA ALA A 255 5.78 -1.39 -10.21
C ALA A 255 5.25 -2.66 -10.90
N SER A 256 5.80 -2.95 -12.08
CA SER A 256 5.33 -4.01 -12.99
C SER A 256 5.11 -5.36 -12.29
N PRO A 257 3.95 -6.03 -12.50
CA PRO A 257 3.64 -7.37 -12.00
C PRO A 257 4.70 -8.45 -12.26
N SER A 258 5.58 -8.24 -13.24
CA SER A 258 6.68 -9.14 -13.58
C SER A 258 7.62 -9.39 -12.40
N GLN A 259 7.76 -8.45 -11.46
CA GLN A 259 8.62 -8.61 -10.28
C GLN A 259 8.05 -9.59 -9.25
N LEU A 260 6.73 -9.76 -9.19
CA LEU A 260 6.08 -10.70 -8.25
C LEU A 260 6.19 -12.15 -8.68
N SER A 261 6.52 -12.40 -9.95
CA SER A 261 6.61 -13.76 -10.50
C SER A 261 7.58 -14.66 -9.77
N THR A 262 8.68 -14.08 -9.28
CA THR A 262 9.71 -14.78 -8.48
C THR A 262 9.41 -14.78 -6.97
N GLN A 263 8.38 -14.05 -6.53
CA GLN A 263 8.08 -13.82 -5.13
C GLN A 263 6.89 -14.64 -4.62
N TRP A 264 6.08 -15.22 -5.52
CA TRP A 264 4.90 -16.03 -5.14
C TRP A 264 5.23 -17.18 -4.19
N ASP A 265 6.37 -17.86 -4.39
CA ASP A 265 6.78 -18.97 -3.53
C ASP A 265 7.17 -18.50 -2.12
N ALA A 266 7.85 -17.35 -2.02
CA ALA A 266 8.23 -16.74 -0.74
C ALA A 266 6.98 -16.23 0.00
N LEU A 267 6.06 -15.60 -0.72
CA LEU A 267 4.79 -15.13 -0.18
C LEU A 267 3.93 -16.30 0.33
N ALA A 268 3.79 -17.37 -0.47
CA ALA A 268 3.08 -18.57 -0.06
C ALA A 268 3.68 -19.16 1.22
N SER A 269 5.01 -19.22 1.30
CA SER A 269 5.70 -19.74 2.48
C SER A 269 5.49 -18.86 3.70
N ALA A 270 5.54 -17.53 3.56
CA ALA A 270 5.27 -16.60 4.67
C ALA A 270 3.84 -16.75 5.22
N ILE A 271 2.85 -16.88 4.33
CA ILE A 271 1.44 -17.07 4.71
C ILE A 271 1.23 -18.43 5.40
N ILE A 272 1.84 -19.50 4.89
CA ILE A 272 1.71 -20.86 5.45
C ILE A 272 2.34 -20.97 6.85
N VAL A 273 3.53 -20.40 7.03
CA VAL A 273 4.31 -20.54 8.28
C VAL A 273 3.61 -19.89 9.48
N LEU A 274 2.91 -18.77 9.27
CA LEU A 274 2.40 -17.95 10.37
C LEU A 274 0.95 -18.25 10.77
N HIS A 275 0.23 -19.12 10.04
CA HIS A 275 -1.15 -19.46 10.39
C HIS A 275 -1.50 -20.94 10.14
N PRO A 276 -0.95 -21.89 10.93
CA PRO A 276 -1.17 -23.32 10.70
C PRO A 276 -2.60 -23.82 11.01
N LEU A 277 -3.42 -23.03 11.72
CA LEU A 277 -4.69 -23.49 12.30
C LEU A 277 -5.96 -23.03 11.56
N ALA A 278 -5.88 -22.02 10.69
CA ALA A 278 -7.02 -21.59 9.86
C ALA A 278 -6.54 -20.86 8.60
N PRO A 279 -7.01 -21.23 7.40
CA PRO A 279 -6.61 -20.57 6.17
C PRO A 279 -7.15 -19.14 6.16
N THR A 280 -6.25 -18.17 6.31
CA THR A 280 -6.58 -16.75 6.21
C THR A 280 -6.97 -16.45 4.77
N PRO A 281 -8.15 -15.88 4.48
CA PRO A 281 -8.50 -15.51 3.12
C PRO A 281 -7.51 -14.49 2.57
N LEU A 282 -6.95 -14.76 1.39
CA LEU A 282 -6.04 -13.86 0.69
C LEU A 282 -6.76 -13.25 -0.50
N ARG A 283 -6.85 -11.94 -0.54
CA ARG A 283 -7.43 -11.17 -1.65
C ARG A 283 -6.32 -10.46 -2.42
N LEU A 284 -6.34 -10.58 -3.74
CA LEU A 284 -5.49 -9.80 -4.64
C LEU A 284 -6.39 -8.76 -5.32
N THR A 285 -6.17 -7.47 -5.08
CA THR A 285 -7.02 -6.42 -5.65
C THR A 285 -6.25 -5.60 -6.65
N CYS A 286 -6.76 -5.51 -7.89
CA CYS A 286 -6.13 -4.81 -9.00
C CYS A 286 -7.07 -3.74 -9.56
N GLN A 287 -6.51 -2.56 -9.86
CA GLN A 287 -7.28 -1.42 -10.40
C GLN A 287 -7.31 -1.36 -11.94
N ARG A 288 -6.59 -2.26 -12.63
CA ARG A 288 -6.52 -2.32 -14.10
C ARG A 288 -6.60 -3.76 -14.57
N ARG A 289 -7.42 -4.03 -15.59
CA ARG A 289 -7.50 -5.37 -16.21
C ARG A 289 -6.14 -5.88 -16.68
N ALA A 290 -5.36 -5.06 -17.38
CA ALA A 290 -4.05 -5.48 -17.89
C ALA A 290 -3.08 -5.94 -16.77
N GLN A 291 -3.12 -5.25 -15.62
CA GLN A 291 -2.32 -5.61 -14.45
C GLN A 291 -2.82 -6.93 -13.84
N ALA A 292 -4.14 -7.10 -13.72
CA ALA A 292 -4.76 -8.34 -13.26
C ALA A 292 -4.45 -9.53 -14.17
N THR A 293 -4.55 -9.38 -15.50
CA THR A 293 -4.16 -10.42 -16.47
C THR A 293 -2.70 -10.81 -16.26
N SER A 294 -1.80 -9.83 -16.11
CA SER A 294 -0.37 -10.10 -15.93
C SER A 294 -0.08 -10.85 -14.62
N LEU A 295 -0.72 -10.45 -13.52
CA LEU A 295 -0.62 -11.15 -12.23
C LEU A 295 -1.17 -12.57 -12.30
N LEU A 296 -2.33 -12.78 -12.93
CA LEU A 296 -2.89 -14.12 -13.13
C LEU A 296 -1.99 -14.98 -14.00
N THR A 297 -1.42 -14.42 -15.06
CA THR A 297 -0.49 -15.15 -15.94
C THR A 297 0.70 -15.66 -15.14
N SER A 298 1.28 -14.79 -14.32
CA SER A 298 2.39 -15.13 -13.44
C SER A 298 2.00 -16.18 -12.39
N LEU A 299 0.83 -16.04 -11.78
CA LEU A 299 0.36 -16.95 -10.75
C LEU A 299 0.02 -18.33 -11.33
N LEU A 300 -0.63 -18.40 -12.48
CA LEU A 300 -0.95 -19.64 -13.21
C LEU A 300 0.30 -20.39 -13.67
N ALA A 301 1.41 -19.68 -13.89
CA ALA A 301 2.71 -20.26 -14.19
C ALA A 301 3.49 -20.69 -12.93
N SER A 302 3.06 -20.28 -11.74
CA SER A 302 3.79 -20.51 -10.50
C SER A 302 3.36 -21.81 -9.80
N PRO A 303 4.30 -22.63 -9.29
CA PRO A 303 3.98 -23.78 -8.44
C PRO A 303 3.36 -23.35 -7.09
N ALA A 304 3.50 -22.08 -6.69
CA ALA A 304 2.91 -21.53 -5.48
C ALA A 304 1.39 -21.52 -5.50
N LEU A 305 0.73 -21.48 -6.68
CA LEU A 305 -0.71 -21.32 -6.79
C LEU A 305 -1.48 -22.39 -6.01
N ALA A 306 -1.13 -23.67 -6.19
CA ALA A 306 -1.77 -24.77 -5.47
C ALA A 306 -1.58 -24.65 -3.96
N ARG A 307 -0.37 -24.24 -3.51
CA ARG A 307 -0.06 -24.01 -2.09
C ARG A 307 -0.86 -22.84 -1.53
N LEU A 308 -0.96 -21.74 -2.26
CA LEU A 308 -1.74 -20.56 -1.88
C LEU A 308 -3.23 -20.88 -1.77
N CYS A 309 -3.81 -21.57 -2.76
CA CYS A 309 -5.22 -21.97 -2.70
C CYS A 309 -5.53 -23.02 -1.63
N ALA A 310 -4.55 -23.86 -1.26
CA ALA A 310 -4.71 -24.79 -0.14
C ALA A 310 -4.57 -24.10 1.22
N ALA A 311 -3.63 -23.16 1.33
CA ALA A 311 -3.32 -22.44 2.55
C ALA A 311 -4.24 -21.25 2.83
N SER A 312 -4.92 -20.72 1.81
CA SER A 312 -5.76 -19.53 1.88
C SER A 312 -6.99 -19.67 0.99
N LYS A 313 -8.07 -18.98 1.35
CA LYS A 313 -9.19 -18.75 0.42
C LYS A 313 -8.81 -17.65 -0.56
N LEU A 314 -7.89 -17.96 -1.48
CA LEU A 314 -7.41 -17.02 -2.48
C LEU A 314 -8.60 -16.49 -3.31
N ALA A 315 -8.64 -15.19 -3.57
CA ALA A 315 -9.52 -14.58 -4.56
C ALA A 315 -8.81 -13.39 -5.21
N MET A 316 -9.06 -13.15 -6.50
CA MET A 316 -8.63 -11.94 -7.18
C MET A 316 -9.83 -11.05 -7.49
N HIS A 317 -9.76 -9.79 -7.04
CA HIS A 317 -10.75 -8.76 -7.29
C HIS A 317 -10.18 -7.80 -8.33
N VAL A 318 -10.85 -7.69 -9.46
CA VAL A 318 -10.47 -6.78 -10.54
C VAL A 318 -11.52 -5.70 -10.61
N ARG A 319 -11.10 -4.48 -10.33
CA ARG A 319 -11.90 -3.28 -10.51
C ARG A 319 -11.19 -2.44 -11.56
N ASP A 320 -11.70 -2.44 -12.78
CA ASP A 320 -11.18 -1.51 -13.78
C ASP A 320 -11.94 -0.18 -13.60
N ASP A 321 -11.25 0.94 -13.39
CA ASP A 321 -11.93 2.23 -13.33
C ASP A 321 -12.15 2.84 -14.73
N GLN A 322 -11.48 2.30 -15.77
CA GLN A 322 -11.63 2.75 -17.16
C GLN A 322 -12.75 2.00 -17.92
N ARG A 323 -13.16 0.85 -17.39
CA ARG A 323 -14.26 0.04 -17.93
C ARG A 323 -15.16 -0.33 -16.76
N PRO A 324 -16.49 -0.43 -16.90
CA PRO A 324 -17.35 -0.87 -15.81
C PRO A 324 -17.19 -2.39 -15.56
N LEU A 325 -16.00 -2.81 -15.15
CA LEU A 325 -15.64 -4.20 -14.86
C LEU A 325 -15.40 -4.32 -13.37
N TRP A 326 -16.26 -5.14 -12.75
CA TRP A 326 -16.10 -5.62 -11.39
C TRP A 326 -16.12 -7.13 -11.45
N LEU A 327 -14.98 -7.76 -11.21
CA LEU A 327 -14.81 -9.20 -11.40
C LEU A 327 -14.11 -9.81 -10.19
N ASP A 328 -14.77 -10.79 -9.59
CA ASP A 328 -14.24 -11.58 -8.49
C ASP A 328 -13.92 -13.00 -9.00
N VAL A 329 -12.63 -13.32 -9.09
CA VAL A 329 -12.14 -14.62 -9.55
C VAL A 329 -11.69 -15.44 -8.33
N PRO A 330 -12.46 -16.42 -7.85
CA PRO A 330 -12.07 -17.23 -6.71
C PRO A 330 -10.91 -18.16 -7.08
N GLY A 331 -10.08 -18.51 -6.10
CA GLY A 331 -8.92 -19.39 -6.28
C GLY A 331 -9.28 -20.75 -6.87
N SER A 332 -10.48 -21.26 -6.58
CA SER A 332 -11.02 -22.47 -7.22
C SER A 332 -11.16 -22.30 -8.74
N ALA A 333 -11.65 -21.15 -9.22
CA ALA A 333 -11.76 -20.85 -10.64
C ALA A 333 -10.38 -20.65 -11.30
N ILE A 334 -9.42 -20.05 -10.58
CA ILE A 334 -8.03 -19.91 -11.05
C ILE A 334 -7.40 -21.29 -11.23
N LEU A 335 -7.55 -22.17 -10.24
CA LEU A 335 -7.05 -23.55 -10.29
C LEU A 335 -7.72 -24.39 -11.38
N SER A 336 -9.04 -24.26 -11.53
CA SER A 336 -9.81 -25.01 -12.52
C SER A 336 -9.80 -24.39 -13.92
N ALA A 337 -9.05 -23.31 -14.13
CA ALA A 337 -8.97 -22.66 -15.44
C ALA A 337 -8.48 -23.67 -16.49
N PRO A 338 -9.20 -23.84 -17.62
CA PRO A 338 -8.95 -24.92 -18.55
C PRO A 338 -7.53 -24.88 -19.10
N GLN A 339 -6.84 -26.03 -19.13
CA GLN A 339 -5.52 -26.13 -19.79
C GLN A 339 -5.66 -26.26 -21.31
N SER A 340 -6.82 -26.70 -21.77
CA SER A 340 -7.17 -26.79 -23.18
C SER A 340 -8.68 -26.60 -23.35
N LEU A 341 -9.10 -26.04 -24.47
CA LEU A 341 -10.51 -25.93 -24.85
C LEU A 341 -10.80 -26.83 -26.04
N THR A 342 -11.97 -27.46 -26.05
CA THR A 342 -12.43 -28.22 -27.23
C THR A 342 -13.33 -27.32 -28.06
N LEU A 343 -12.87 -26.93 -29.25
CA LEU A 343 -13.59 -26.03 -30.15
C LEU A 343 -13.84 -26.73 -31.47
N ASN A 344 -15.11 -26.96 -31.82
CA ASN A 344 -15.51 -27.72 -33.00
C ASN A 344 -14.82 -29.10 -33.09
N GLY A 345 -14.65 -29.77 -31.94
CA GLY A 345 -13.99 -31.07 -31.85
C GLY A 345 -12.46 -31.03 -31.87
N VAL A 346 -11.84 -29.86 -31.97
CA VAL A 346 -10.38 -29.68 -31.93
C VAL A 346 -9.96 -29.21 -30.53
N GLY A 347 -9.02 -29.91 -29.90
CA GLY A 347 -8.42 -29.49 -28.64
C GLY A 347 -7.37 -28.40 -28.88
N VAL A 348 -7.61 -27.21 -28.35
CA VAL A 348 -6.70 -26.06 -28.40
C VAL A 348 -6.03 -25.91 -27.03
N PRO A 349 -4.71 -26.14 -26.89
CA PRO A 349 -4.01 -25.91 -25.64
C PRO A 349 -3.95 -24.41 -25.33
N LEU A 350 -4.09 -24.05 -24.05
CA LEU A 350 -4.03 -22.66 -23.59
C LEU A 350 -2.75 -22.41 -22.80
N SER A 351 -1.98 -21.41 -23.23
CA SER A 351 -0.89 -20.82 -22.44
C SER A 351 -1.42 -20.17 -21.16
N ALA A 352 -0.55 -19.94 -20.17
CA ALA A 352 -0.93 -19.22 -18.94
C ALA A 352 -1.54 -17.84 -19.22
N ALA A 353 -1.05 -17.14 -20.25
CA ALA A 353 -1.56 -15.84 -20.66
C ALA A 353 -2.99 -15.94 -21.24
N GLN A 354 -3.24 -16.94 -22.09
CA GLN A 354 -4.58 -17.18 -22.64
C GLN A 354 -5.56 -17.63 -21.54
N ARG A 355 -5.11 -18.44 -20.58
CA ARG A 355 -5.91 -18.83 -19.40
C ARG A 355 -6.24 -17.62 -18.53
N ALA A 356 -5.28 -16.71 -18.33
CA ALA A 356 -5.51 -15.47 -17.61
C ALA A 356 -6.53 -14.58 -18.31
N GLU A 357 -6.39 -14.34 -19.62
CA GLU A 357 -7.38 -13.57 -20.39
C GLU A 357 -8.76 -14.22 -20.38
N TRP A 358 -8.85 -15.55 -20.50
CA TRP A 358 -10.10 -16.30 -20.37
C TRP A 358 -10.77 -16.06 -19.01
N LEU A 359 -9.99 -16.03 -17.92
CA LEU A 359 -10.50 -15.72 -16.57
C LEU A 359 -10.97 -14.27 -16.41
N MET A 360 -10.52 -13.34 -17.26
CA MET A 360 -10.94 -11.94 -17.23
C MET A 360 -12.30 -11.69 -17.91
N HIS A 361 -12.92 -12.73 -18.47
CA HIS A 361 -14.27 -12.67 -19.00
C HIS A 361 -15.28 -13.04 -17.91
N ALA A 362 -16.27 -12.18 -17.68
CA ALA A 362 -17.17 -12.29 -16.54
C ALA A 362 -18.26 -13.34 -16.76
N THR A 363 -18.72 -13.48 -18.00
CA THR A 363 -19.81 -14.39 -18.38
C THR A 363 -19.30 -15.56 -19.21
N ASP A 364 -20.07 -16.65 -19.24
CA ASP A 364 -19.73 -17.82 -20.06
C ASP A 364 -19.84 -17.52 -21.56
N ASP A 365 -20.75 -16.64 -21.97
CA ASP A 365 -20.86 -16.17 -23.36
C ASP A 365 -19.60 -15.40 -23.81
N GLU A 366 -19.06 -14.54 -22.94
CA GLU A 366 -17.82 -13.81 -23.21
C GLU A 366 -16.61 -14.76 -23.29
N LYS A 367 -16.56 -15.77 -22.41
CA LYS A 367 -15.53 -16.82 -22.42
C LYS A 367 -15.60 -17.64 -23.70
N GLU A 368 -16.80 -18.01 -24.14
CA GLU A 368 -16.99 -18.76 -25.38
C GLU A 368 -16.63 -17.90 -26.60
N ALA A 369 -17.04 -16.62 -26.62
CA ALA A 369 -16.65 -15.68 -27.66
C ALA A 369 -15.13 -15.53 -27.75
N TYR A 370 -14.43 -15.39 -26.61
CA TYR A 370 -12.97 -15.37 -26.56
C TYR A 370 -12.37 -16.69 -27.07
N ALA A 371 -12.91 -17.84 -26.66
CA ALA A 371 -12.43 -19.12 -27.15
C ALA A 371 -12.49 -19.22 -28.69
N ARG A 372 -13.56 -18.72 -29.30
CA ARG A 372 -13.70 -18.68 -30.78
C ARG A 372 -12.66 -17.77 -31.44
N THR A 373 -12.15 -16.72 -30.78
CA THR A 373 -11.09 -15.85 -31.35
C THR A 373 -9.72 -16.51 -31.34
N LEU A 374 -9.52 -17.60 -30.58
CA LEU A 374 -8.26 -18.36 -30.57
C LEU A 374 -8.12 -19.31 -31.78
N LEU A 375 -9.23 -19.70 -32.42
CA LEU A 375 -9.24 -20.63 -33.56
C LEU A 375 -8.44 -20.15 -34.78
N PRO A 376 -8.53 -18.88 -35.22
CA PRO A 376 -7.76 -18.40 -36.36
C PRO A 376 -6.24 -18.34 -36.10
N ALA A 377 -5.84 -18.04 -34.86
CA ALA A 377 -4.43 -17.93 -34.46
C ALA A 377 -3.70 -19.29 -34.49
N GLU A 378 -4.37 -20.35 -34.03
CA GLU A 378 -3.88 -21.74 -34.12
C GLU A 378 -3.76 -22.22 -35.58
N ARG A 379 -4.77 -21.92 -36.42
CA ARG A 379 -4.73 -22.28 -37.85
C ARG A 379 -3.59 -21.58 -38.59
N GLN A 380 -3.20 -20.37 -38.18
CA GLN A 380 -2.04 -19.66 -38.72
C GLN A 380 -0.70 -20.21 -38.20
N ALA A 381 -0.63 -20.65 -36.94
CA ALA A 381 0.57 -21.29 -36.39
C ALA A 381 0.80 -22.70 -36.95
N ALA A 382 -0.26 -23.45 -37.26
CA ALA A 382 -0.21 -24.80 -37.82
C ALA A 382 0.07 -24.84 -39.34
N CYS A 383 -0.10 -23.73 -40.05
CA CYS A 383 0.28 -23.56 -41.45
C CYS A 383 1.52 -22.65 -41.54
N PRO A 384 2.75 -23.17 -41.38
CA PRO A 384 3.94 -22.37 -41.65
C PRO A 384 3.87 -21.84 -43.09
N PRO A 385 4.27 -20.58 -43.35
CA PRO A 385 4.30 -20.05 -44.71
C PRO A 385 5.12 -21.01 -45.57
N GLY A 386 4.46 -21.52 -46.61
CA GLY A 386 4.96 -22.62 -47.42
C GLY A 386 6.40 -22.39 -47.82
N GLY A 387 7.26 -23.37 -47.51
CA GLY A 387 8.49 -23.56 -48.24
C GLY A 387 8.12 -23.67 -49.72
N GLU A 388 8.48 -22.67 -50.50
CA GLU A 388 8.51 -22.76 -51.95
C GLU A 388 9.37 -23.98 -52.30
N LYS A 389 8.69 -25.08 -52.62
CA LYS A 389 9.29 -26.16 -53.38
C LYS A 389 9.63 -25.58 -54.75
N LEU A 390 10.87 -25.15 -54.91
CA LEU A 390 11.55 -25.00 -56.20
C LEU A 390 11.51 -26.36 -56.90
N VAL A 391 10.44 -26.61 -57.65
CA VAL A 391 10.38 -27.67 -58.65
C VAL A 391 11.18 -27.19 -59.85
N GLY A 392 12.30 -27.85 -60.08
CA GLY A 392 13.17 -27.59 -61.21
C GLY A 392 12.52 -27.95 -62.54
N THR A 393 12.79 -27.11 -63.54
CA THR A 393 12.74 -27.49 -64.94
C THR A 393 13.92 -26.86 -65.68
N GLY A 394 14.67 -27.70 -66.39
CA GLY A 394 15.21 -27.31 -67.70
C GLY A 394 16.67 -26.86 -67.78
N LYS A 395 17.53 -27.82 -68.14
CA LYS A 395 18.84 -27.71 -68.80
C LYS A 395 19.01 -26.50 -69.74
N GLY A 396 20.21 -25.90 -69.71
CA GLY A 396 20.73 -25.09 -70.81
C GLY A 396 22.20 -24.69 -70.58
N ALA A 397 23.10 -25.27 -71.36
CA ALA A 397 24.55 -25.04 -71.32
C ALA A 397 24.93 -23.60 -71.73
N GLY A 398 25.98 -23.04 -71.10
CA GLY A 398 26.55 -21.76 -71.53
C GLY A 398 27.81 -21.38 -70.76
N LYS A 399 28.96 -21.48 -71.44
CA LYS A 399 30.29 -21.02 -71.01
C LYS A 399 30.30 -19.54 -70.61
N GLY A 400 31.20 -19.17 -69.68
CA GLY A 400 31.97 -17.92 -69.83
C GLY A 400 32.17 -17.04 -68.61
N LYS A 401 33.42 -17.06 -68.11
CA LYS A 401 34.21 -15.92 -67.59
C LYS A 401 33.57 -14.96 -66.57
N GLY A 402 34.00 -15.15 -65.32
CA GLY A 402 34.78 -14.19 -64.53
C GLY A 402 34.27 -12.75 -64.35
N ARG A 403 33.97 -12.39 -63.11
CA ARG A 403 34.45 -11.13 -62.51
C ARG A 403 34.24 -11.11 -60.99
N THR A 404 35.35 -10.95 -60.29
CA THR A 404 35.49 -10.42 -58.92
C THR A 404 34.94 -9.00 -58.85
N ILE A 405 34.41 -8.59 -57.68
CA ILE A 405 34.42 -7.24 -57.03
C ILE A 405 33.39 -7.33 -55.88
N ALA A 406 33.81 -7.50 -54.64
CA ALA A 406 34.12 -6.49 -53.62
C ALA A 406 32.89 -6.02 -52.82
N LEU A 407 32.95 -6.27 -51.50
CA LEU A 407 32.08 -5.72 -50.46
C LEU A 407 32.40 -4.21 -50.27
N PRO A 408 31.40 -3.37 -49.99
CA PRO A 408 31.62 -2.16 -49.22
C PRO A 408 31.34 -2.43 -47.73
N ARG A 409 32.32 -2.06 -46.91
CA ARG A 409 32.08 -1.60 -45.54
C ARG A 409 31.55 -0.18 -45.63
N GLU A 410 30.47 0.10 -44.92
CA GLU A 410 30.41 1.12 -43.86
C GLU A 410 29.36 0.71 -42.83
#